data_AF-A0A2C5Y103-F1
#
_entry.id   AF-A0A2C5Y103-F1
#
_cell.length_a   1.000
_cell.length_b   1.000
_cell.length_c   1.000
_cell.angle_alpha   90.00
_cell.angle_beta   90.00
_cell.angle_gamma   90.00
#
_symmetry.space_group_name_H-M   'P 1'
#
loop_
_entity.id
_entity.type
_entity.pdbx_description
1 polymer ?
#
loop_
_entity_poly.entity_id
_entity_poly.type
_entity_poly.pdbx_seq_one_letter_code
_entity_poly.pdbx_strand_id
1 'polypeptide(L)'
;MASHGVARIPQPTLTKHQREQQATKIRAYQALDHQVRTRVSAGHLDAHTFSLTTRLLQLNPEYYTIWNVRRRCLASPSSFASSPSSRTIDPSALRLDEPSIRSELAFTIPLLLQHPKCYWIWNHRLWILDQAIKHLPAHQARSIWQDELALVSKLLHKDRRNFHAWGYRRHVVSHLESPDLQGHSMVESEFHYTTTMISEDLSNFSAWHNRSQLIPRLLSQRAADATSRKDFLYAELDLVHEALNVGPEDQSLWYYHRYLLSNISGKGDIAPDLSPCHRKAYLEHDMSNIRHLCLDYDGIDSIYEALIQGTLILCKLKDQPLDSQSKQQPS
;
A
#
# COMPACT_ATOMS: atom_id res chain seq x y z
N MET A 1 2.95 -22.53 8.12
CA MET A 1 2.44 -21.17 8.33
C MET A 1 1.02 -21.30 8.86
N ALA A 2 0.72 -20.76 10.05
CA ALA A 2 -0.63 -20.78 10.58
C ALA A 2 -1.54 -19.90 9.71
N SER A 3 -2.62 -20.48 9.18
CA SER A 3 -3.63 -19.74 8.42
C SER A 3 -4.42 -18.85 9.40
N HIS A 4 -4.43 -17.54 9.17
CA HIS A 4 -5.25 -16.61 9.95
C HIS A 4 -6.75 -16.78 9.59
N GLY A 5 -7.63 -16.74 10.58
CA GLY A 5 -9.08 -16.84 10.38
C GLY A 5 -9.66 -18.26 10.41
N VAL A 6 -8.87 -19.28 10.78
CA VAL A 6 -9.44 -20.61 11.08
C VAL A 6 -10.20 -20.50 12.40
N ALA A 7 -11.54 -20.53 12.32
CA ALA A 7 -12.38 -20.62 13.49
C ALA A 7 -11.90 -21.80 14.36
N ARG A 8 -11.72 -21.57 15.66
CA ARG A 8 -11.42 -22.63 16.65
C ARG A 8 -12.67 -23.48 16.87
N ILE A 9 -13.12 -24.14 15.80
CA ILE A 9 -14.12 -25.19 15.89
C ILE A 9 -13.34 -26.42 16.38
N PRO A 10 -13.79 -27.15 17.42
CA PRO A 10 -13.23 -28.47 17.71
C PRO A 10 -13.22 -29.25 16.40
N GLN A 11 -12.05 -29.76 15.97
CA GLN A 11 -11.91 -30.37 14.65
C GLN A 11 -13.07 -31.36 14.45
N PRO A 12 -14.01 -31.10 13.54
CA PRO A 12 -15.10 -32.03 13.32
C PRO A 12 -14.47 -33.34 12.90
N THR A 13 -14.82 -34.43 13.59
CA THR A 13 -14.33 -35.77 13.26
C THR A 13 -14.73 -36.06 11.83
N LEU A 14 -13.79 -35.89 10.89
CA LEU A 14 -14.06 -36.06 9.47
C LEU A 14 -14.64 -37.46 9.26
N THR A 15 -15.74 -37.56 8.51
CA THR A 15 -16.31 -38.86 8.14
C THR A 15 -15.27 -39.64 7.32
N LYS A 16 -15.38 -40.97 7.29
CA LYS A 16 -14.49 -41.82 6.47
C LYS A 16 -14.44 -41.33 5.02
N HIS A 17 -15.60 -41.00 4.45
CA HIS A 17 -15.74 -40.45 3.11
C HIS A 17 -15.02 -39.10 2.94
N GLN A 18 -15.14 -38.16 3.89
CA GLN A 18 -14.42 -36.89 3.84
C GLN A 18 -12.89 -37.08 3.91
N ARG A 19 -12.40 -38.03 4.71
CA ARG A 19 -10.96 -38.36 4.77
C ARG A 19 -10.46 -38.95 3.47
N GLU A 20 -11.23 -39.85 2.85
CA GLU A 20 -10.89 -40.44 1.54
C GLU A 20 -10.85 -39.37 0.43
N GLN A 21 -11.79 -38.42 0.45
CA GLN A 21 -11.78 -37.28 -0.47
C GLN A 21 -10.56 -36.38 -0.26
N GLN A 22 -10.22 -36.04 0.99
CA GLN A 22 -9.02 -35.26 1.30
C GLN A 22 -7.74 -36.00 0.88
N ALA A 23 -7.62 -37.29 1.19
CA ALA A 23 -6.48 -38.11 0.79
C ALA A 23 -6.32 -38.17 -0.73
N THR A 24 -7.43 -38.22 -1.49
CA THR A 24 -7.40 -38.19 -2.95
C THR A 24 -6.92 -36.83 -3.48
N LYS A 25 -7.38 -35.72 -2.90
CA LYS A 25 -6.88 -34.37 -3.23
C LYS A 25 -5.39 -34.22 -2.91
N ILE A 26 -4.94 -34.72 -1.76
CA ILE A 26 -3.53 -34.69 -1.35
C ILE A 26 -2.67 -35.49 -2.34
N ARG A 27 -3.07 -36.72 -2.68
CA ARG A 27 -2.34 -37.54 -3.66
C ARG A 27 -2.25 -36.86 -5.02
N ALA A 28 -3.34 -36.25 -5.50
CA ALA A 28 -3.35 -35.50 -6.75
C ALA A 28 -2.40 -34.29 -6.71
N TYR A 29 -2.39 -33.54 -5.60
CA TYR A 29 -1.48 -32.42 -5.39
C TYR A 29 -0.01 -32.87 -5.37
N GLN A 30 0.30 -33.94 -4.62
CA GLN A 30 1.65 -34.50 -4.52
C GLN A 30 2.15 -35.01 -5.88
N ALA A 31 1.29 -35.69 -6.65
CA ALA A 31 1.64 -36.14 -7.99
C ALA A 31 1.95 -34.95 -8.91
N LEU A 32 1.18 -33.86 -8.82
CA LEU A 32 1.40 -32.66 -9.61
C LEU A 32 2.71 -31.94 -9.22
N ASP A 33 2.99 -31.78 -7.92
CA ASP A 33 4.26 -31.23 -7.43
C ASP A 33 5.45 -32.08 -7.89
N HIS A 34 5.34 -33.42 -7.79
CA HIS A 34 6.37 -34.34 -8.25
C HIS A 34 6.64 -34.22 -9.76
N GLN A 35 5.60 -34.07 -10.58
CA GLN A 35 5.74 -33.85 -12.02
C GLN A 35 6.51 -32.55 -12.32
N VAL A 36 6.19 -31.45 -11.65
CA VAL A 36 6.92 -30.18 -11.82
C VAL A 36 8.37 -30.33 -11.40
N ARG A 37 8.64 -30.90 -10.23
CA ARG A 37 10.01 -31.11 -9.73
C ARG A 37 10.84 -31.96 -10.68
N THR A 38 10.29 -33.06 -11.19
CA THR A 38 10.97 -33.96 -12.13
C THR A 38 11.31 -33.26 -13.44
N ARG A 39 10.39 -32.46 -13.98
CA ARG A 39 10.66 -31.69 -15.21
C ARG A 39 11.72 -30.61 -14.97
N VAL A 40 11.64 -29.90 -13.85
CA VAL A 40 12.62 -28.86 -13.50
C VAL A 40 14.02 -29.46 -13.27
N SER A 41 14.13 -30.63 -12.63
CA SER A 41 15.42 -31.32 -12.45
C SER A 41 16.01 -31.82 -13.76
N ALA A 42 15.16 -32.16 -14.74
CA ALA A 42 15.57 -32.50 -16.10
C ALA A 42 15.87 -31.27 -16.99
N GLY A 43 15.77 -30.04 -16.45
CA GLY A 43 16.02 -28.81 -17.19
C GLY A 43 14.89 -28.36 -18.14
N HIS A 44 13.73 -29.02 -18.12
CA HIS A 44 12.61 -28.72 -19.01
C HIS A 44 11.81 -27.50 -18.51
N LEU A 45 12.16 -26.31 -19.01
CA LEU A 45 11.49 -25.02 -18.74
C LEU A 45 10.68 -24.54 -19.94
N ASP A 46 9.70 -25.35 -20.35
CA ASP A 46 8.85 -25.12 -21.52
C ASP A 46 7.39 -24.79 -21.15
N ALA A 47 6.54 -24.61 -22.17
CA ALA A 47 5.11 -24.32 -22.02
C ALA A 47 4.36 -25.39 -21.22
N HIS A 48 4.78 -26.66 -21.31
CA HIS A 48 4.20 -27.74 -20.52
C HIS A 48 4.51 -27.56 -19.03
N THR A 49 5.77 -27.31 -18.67
CA THR A 49 6.14 -27.02 -17.27
C THR A 49 5.42 -25.77 -16.77
N PHE A 50 5.28 -24.73 -17.60
CA PHE A 50 4.51 -23.53 -17.24
C PHE A 50 3.04 -23.83 -16.95
N SER A 51 2.37 -24.62 -17.78
CA SER A 51 0.97 -25.06 -17.54
C SER A 51 0.81 -25.84 -16.23
N LEU A 52 1.78 -26.68 -15.88
CA LEU A 52 1.77 -27.36 -14.58
C LEU A 52 1.89 -26.38 -13.40
N THR A 53 2.69 -25.31 -13.53
CA THR A 53 2.74 -24.25 -12.50
C THR A 53 1.40 -23.54 -12.34
N THR A 54 0.66 -23.29 -13.42
CA THR A 54 -0.69 -22.70 -13.38
C THR A 54 -1.60 -23.53 -12.47
N ARG A 55 -1.63 -24.85 -12.70
CA ARG A 55 -2.46 -25.78 -11.91
C ARG A 55 -2.04 -25.83 -10.44
N LEU A 56 -0.74 -25.82 -10.14
CA LEU A 56 -0.27 -25.82 -8.75
C LEU A 56 -0.61 -24.53 -8.02
N LEU A 57 -0.44 -23.37 -8.66
CA LEU A 57 -0.68 -22.08 -8.04
C LEU A 57 -2.17 -21.78 -7.83
N GLN A 58 -3.04 -22.34 -8.68
CA GLN A 58 -4.49 -22.35 -8.44
C GLN A 58 -4.87 -23.17 -7.20
N LEU A 59 -4.08 -24.19 -6.83
CA LEU A 59 -4.31 -25.00 -5.64
C LEU A 59 -3.63 -24.43 -4.39
N ASN A 60 -2.44 -23.85 -4.54
CA ASN A 60 -1.62 -23.32 -3.44
C ASN A 60 -0.74 -22.15 -3.91
N PRO A 61 -1.23 -20.90 -3.86
CA PRO A 61 -0.44 -19.73 -4.25
C PRO A 61 0.65 -19.38 -3.23
N GLU A 62 0.67 -19.96 -2.02
CA GLU A 62 1.74 -19.73 -1.04
C GLU A 62 3.03 -20.50 -1.37
N TYR A 63 3.00 -21.38 -2.37
CA TYR A 63 4.14 -22.20 -2.72
C TYR A 63 5.16 -21.45 -3.59
N TYR A 64 6.03 -20.69 -2.92
CA TYR A 64 7.00 -19.79 -3.54
C TYR A 64 7.92 -20.42 -4.60
N THR A 65 8.31 -21.69 -4.41
CA THR A 65 9.15 -22.41 -5.38
C THR A 65 8.48 -22.49 -6.75
N ILE A 66 7.16 -22.66 -6.79
CA ILE A 66 6.41 -22.76 -8.05
C ILE A 66 6.34 -21.41 -8.76
N TRP A 67 6.23 -20.30 -8.04
CA TRP A 67 6.38 -18.96 -8.64
C TRP A 67 7.77 -18.78 -9.26
N ASN A 68 8.83 -19.25 -8.60
CA ASN A 68 10.18 -19.20 -9.16
C ASN A 68 10.30 -20.05 -10.44
N VAL A 69 9.73 -21.26 -10.46
CA VAL A 69 9.69 -22.11 -11.67
C VAL A 69 8.92 -21.40 -12.78
N ARG A 70 7.77 -20.80 -12.46
CA ARG A 70 6.94 -20.07 -13.43
C ARG A 70 7.70 -18.92 -14.08
N ARG A 71 8.41 -18.11 -13.29
CA ARG A 71 9.29 -17.04 -13.78
C ARG A 71 10.41 -17.57 -14.67
N ARG A 72 11.03 -18.70 -14.30
CA ARG A 72 12.07 -19.35 -15.11
C ARG A 72 11.56 -19.86 -16.46
N CYS A 73 10.33 -20.36 -16.52
CA CYS A 73 9.71 -20.73 -17.81
C CYS A 73 9.50 -19.49 -18.69
N LEU A 74 8.98 -18.39 -18.13
CA LEU A 74 8.76 -17.14 -18.87
C LEU A 74 10.08 -16.50 -19.35
N ALA A 75 11.13 -16.57 -18.53
CA ALA A 75 12.46 -16.02 -18.85
C ALA A 75 13.39 -17.01 -19.58
N SER A 76 12.90 -18.17 -20.02
CA SER A 76 13.71 -19.16 -20.72
C SER A 76 14.13 -18.66 -22.12
N PRO A 77 15.35 -18.93 -22.61
CA PRO A 77 15.77 -18.61 -23.98
C PRO A 77 14.82 -19.13 -25.06
N SER A 78 14.18 -20.28 -24.84
CA SER A 78 13.16 -20.84 -25.74
C SER A 78 11.93 -19.93 -25.88
N SER A 79 11.69 -19.06 -24.89
CA SER A 79 10.65 -18.03 -24.88
C SER A 79 11.05 -16.78 -25.67
N PHE A 80 12.34 -16.64 -26.00
CA PHE A 80 12.91 -15.54 -26.78
C PHE A 80 13.34 -15.95 -28.20
N ALA A 81 13.34 -17.25 -28.50
CA ALA A 81 13.77 -17.82 -29.77
C ALA A 81 12.72 -17.64 -30.89
N SER A 82 12.35 -16.40 -31.19
CA SER A 82 11.77 -16.05 -32.49
C SER A 82 12.94 -15.85 -33.47
N SER A 83 13.37 -16.92 -34.15
CA SER A 83 14.27 -16.74 -35.30
C SER A 83 13.57 -15.86 -36.35
N PRO A 84 14.18 -14.77 -36.87
CA PRO A 84 13.57 -13.89 -37.88
C PRO A 84 13.22 -14.59 -39.21
N SER A 85 13.72 -15.81 -39.41
CA SER A 85 13.60 -16.59 -40.65
C SER A 85 12.46 -17.61 -40.66
N SER A 86 11.78 -17.89 -39.55
CA SER A 86 10.65 -18.84 -39.51
C SER A 86 9.32 -18.11 -39.44
N ARG A 87 8.57 -18.07 -40.56
CA ARG A 87 7.21 -17.48 -40.64
C ARG A 87 6.15 -18.29 -39.90
N THR A 88 6.51 -19.41 -39.28
CA THR A 88 5.64 -20.22 -38.44
C THR A 88 5.76 -19.75 -36.98
N ILE A 89 4.82 -18.93 -36.56
CA ILE A 89 4.62 -18.58 -35.16
C ILE A 89 4.14 -19.84 -34.45
N ASP A 90 4.95 -20.44 -33.58
CA ASP A 90 4.47 -21.47 -32.66
C ASP A 90 3.53 -20.81 -31.62
N PRO A 91 2.22 -21.10 -31.62
CA PRO A 91 1.27 -20.54 -30.67
C PRO A 91 1.53 -20.98 -29.23
N SER A 92 2.35 -22.00 -29.03
CA SER A 92 2.66 -22.57 -27.72
C SER A 92 3.92 -21.98 -27.08
N ALA A 93 4.70 -21.17 -27.82
CA ALA A 93 5.89 -20.53 -27.28
C ALA A 93 5.52 -19.46 -26.24
N LEU A 94 6.10 -19.56 -25.04
CA LEU A 94 5.99 -18.52 -24.03
C LEU A 94 6.68 -17.26 -24.54
N ARG A 95 6.11 -16.08 -24.34
CA ARG A 95 6.69 -14.80 -24.76
C ARG A 95 6.48 -13.75 -23.69
N LEU A 96 7.28 -12.68 -23.76
CA LEU A 96 7.12 -11.47 -22.95
C LEU A 96 6.71 -10.29 -23.85
N ASP A 97 5.75 -10.54 -24.76
CA ASP A 97 5.05 -9.49 -25.51
C ASP A 97 3.85 -8.95 -24.70
N GLU A 98 3.27 -7.84 -25.17
CA GLU A 98 2.17 -7.17 -24.45
C GLU A 98 0.99 -8.11 -24.12
N PRO A 99 0.45 -8.92 -25.07
CA PRO A 99 -0.65 -9.83 -24.77
C PRO A 99 -0.30 -10.89 -23.72
N SER A 100 0.92 -11.44 -23.76
CA SER A 100 1.36 -12.46 -22.80
C SER A 100 1.52 -11.88 -21.40
N ILE A 101 2.10 -10.68 -21.30
CA ILE A 101 2.23 -9.95 -20.02
C ILE A 101 0.86 -9.64 -19.43
N ARG A 102 -0.08 -9.12 -20.24
CA ARG A 102 -1.45 -8.84 -19.78
C ARG A 102 -2.19 -10.12 -19.36
N SER A 103 -2.02 -11.21 -20.11
CA SER A 103 -2.59 -12.52 -19.77
C SER A 103 -2.06 -13.03 -18.43
N GLU A 104 -0.76 -12.88 -18.18
CA GLU A 104 -0.12 -13.31 -16.94
C GLU A 104 -0.53 -12.44 -15.74
N LEU A 105 -0.68 -11.12 -15.92
CA LEU A 105 -1.29 -10.26 -14.92
C LEU A 105 -2.75 -10.66 -14.66
N ALA A 106 -3.52 -10.97 -15.69
CA ALA A 106 -4.91 -11.43 -15.55
C ALA A 106 -5.01 -12.77 -14.79
N PHE A 107 -4.07 -13.70 -15.00
CA PHE A 107 -3.99 -14.97 -14.27
C PHE A 107 -3.92 -14.77 -12.75
N THR A 108 -3.22 -13.73 -12.28
CA THR A 108 -3.06 -13.49 -10.84
C THR A 108 -4.27 -12.80 -10.19
N ILE A 109 -5.19 -12.20 -10.95
CA ILE A 109 -6.39 -11.53 -10.42
C ILE A 109 -7.27 -12.47 -9.58
N PRO A 110 -7.72 -13.64 -10.08
CA PRO A 110 -8.54 -14.55 -9.27
C PRO A 110 -7.79 -15.09 -8.04
N LEU A 111 -6.46 -15.19 -8.10
CA LEU A 111 -5.64 -15.58 -6.96
C LEU A 111 -5.60 -14.48 -5.90
N LEU A 112 -5.44 -13.20 -6.30
CA LEU A 112 -5.52 -12.06 -5.37
C LEU A 112 -6.88 -11.93 -4.70
N LEU A 113 -7.97 -12.19 -5.43
CA LEU A 113 -9.32 -12.11 -4.87
C LEU A 113 -9.58 -13.17 -3.77
N GLN A 114 -8.94 -14.34 -3.90
CA GLN A 114 -9.04 -15.46 -2.96
C GLN A 114 -8.00 -15.38 -1.83
N HIS A 115 -6.80 -14.92 -2.15
CA HIS A 115 -5.64 -14.85 -1.24
C HIS A 115 -5.01 -13.45 -1.25
N PRO A 116 -5.75 -12.40 -0.83
CA PRO A 116 -5.33 -10.99 -0.97
C PRO A 116 -4.09 -10.62 -0.12
N LYS A 117 -3.69 -11.50 0.81
CA LYS A 117 -2.54 -11.34 1.70
C LYS A 117 -1.37 -12.29 1.34
N CYS A 118 -1.48 -13.05 0.26
CA CYS A 118 -0.38 -13.91 -0.19
C CYS A 118 0.72 -13.05 -0.82
N TYR A 119 1.86 -12.98 -0.13
CA TYR A 119 3.01 -12.17 -0.56
C TYR A 119 3.49 -12.52 -1.98
N TRP A 120 3.50 -13.81 -2.33
CA TRP A 120 4.07 -14.29 -3.59
C TRP A 120 3.28 -13.86 -4.82
N ILE A 121 1.97 -13.64 -4.68
CA ILE A 121 1.17 -13.12 -5.79
C ILE A 121 1.56 -11.67 -6.09
N TRP A 122 1.65 -10.82 -5.05
CA TRP A 122 2.09 -9.43 -5.19
C TRP A 122 3.52 -9.34 -5.73
N ASN A 123 4.43 -10.18 -5.21
CA ASN A 123 5.82 -10.24 -5.68
C ASN A 123 5.92 -10.67 -7.15
N HIS A 124 5.13 -11.66 -7.58
CA HIS A 124 5.11 -12.09 -8.98
C HIS A 124 4.53 -11.02 -9.90
N ARG A 125 3.46 -10.32 -9.48
CA ARG A 125 2.90 -9.21 -10.27
C ARG A 125 3.95 -8.12 -10.52
N LEU A 126 4.67 -7.68 -9.48
CA LEU A 126 5.76 -6.71 -9.64
C LEU A 126 6.82 -7.20 -10.63
N TRP A 127 7.23 -8.47 -10.52
CA TRP A 127 8.19 -9.05 -11.46
C TRP A 127 7.69 -9.04 -12.91
N ILE A 128 6.40 -9.28 -13.15
CA ILE A 128 5.79 -9.20 -14.49
C ILE A 128 5.76 -7.77 -15.02
N LEU A 129 5.45 -6.80 -14.15
CA LEU A 129 5.47 -5.39 -14.51
C LEU A 129 6.89 -4.90 -14.87
N ASP A 130 7.92 -5.42 -14.20
CA ASP A 130 9.32 -5.18 -14.60
C ASP A 130 9.63 -5.75 -15.98
N GLN A 131 9.02 -6.88 -16.37
CA GLN A 131 9.18 -7.40 -17.72
C GLN A 131 8.55 -6.47 -18.76
N ALA A 132 7.44 -5.80 -18.42
CA ALA A 132 6.83 -4.80 -19.30
C ALA A 132 7.79 -3.65 -19.61
N ILE A 133 8.49 -3.13 -18.60
CA ILE A 133 9.52 -2.08 -18.79
C ILE A 133 10.67 -2.58 -19.67
N LYS A 134 11.12 -3.82 -19.45
CA LYS A 134 12.28 -4.39 -20.17
C LYS A 134 12.00 -4.73 -21.63
N HIS A 135 10.77 -5.13 -21.95
CA HIS A 135 10.46 -5.76 -23.24
C HIS A 135 9.50 -4.97 -24.12
N LEU A 136 8.80 -3.97 -23.58
CA LEU A 136 7.82 -3.18 -24.33
C LEU A 136 8.29 -1.73 -24.49
N PRO A 137 7.82 -1.02 -25.52
CA PRO A 137 7.96 0.43 -25.60
C PRO A 137 7.38 1.12 -24.37
N ALA A 138 8.01 2.22 -23.93
CA ALA A 138 7.66 2.93 -22.68
C ALA A 138 6.16 3.27 -22.56
N HIS A 139 5.50 3.65 -23.66
CA HIS A 139 4.06 3.96 -23.65
C HIS A 139 3.17 2.73 -23.36
N GLN A 140 3.52 1.55 -23.89
CA GLN A 140 2.81 0.29 -23.63
C GLN A 140 3.05 -0.17 -22.20
N ALA A 141 4.31 -0.15 -21.75
CA ALA A 141 4.65 -0.45 -20.36
C ALA A 141 3.87 0.47 -19.42
N ARG A 142 3.89 1.79 -19.65
CA ARG A 142 3.16 2.77 -18.85
C ARG A 142 1.66 2.45 -18.77
N SER A 143 1.02 2.12 -19.90
CA SER A 143 -0.40 1.73 -19.91
C SER A 143 -0.67 0.53 -19.00
N ILE A 144 0.17 -0.51 -19.03
CA ILE A 144 0.02 -1.67 -18.15
C ILE A 144 0.15 -1.27 -16.67
N TRP A 145 1.16 -0.44 -16.32
CA TRP A 145 1.33 0.03 -14.94
C TRP A 145 0.17 0.94 -14.48
N GLN A 146 -0.47 1.68 -15.39
CA GLN A 146 -1.65 2.50 -15.08
C GLN A 146 -2.87 1.62 -14.76
N ASP A 147 -3.07 0.50 -15.46
CA ASP A 147 -4.15 -0.44 -15.16
C ASP A 147 -4.06 -1.00 -13.73
N GLU A 148 -2.84 -1.10 -13.18
CA GLU A 148 -2.61 -1.56 -11.81
C GLU A 148 -3.16 -0.59 -10.75
N LEU A 149 -3.21 0.71 -11.04
CA LEU A 149 -3.86 1.69 -10.15
C LEU A 149 -5.36 1.42 -10.04
N ALA A 150 -6.02 1.04 -11.14
CA ALA A 150 -7.43 0.65 -11.11
C ALA A 150 -7.65 -0.66 -10.34
N LEU A 151 -6.78 -1.65 -10.53
CA LEU A 151 -6.84 -2.91 -9.79
C LEU A 151 -6.66 -2.68 -8.28
N VAL A 152 -5.59 -1.98 -7.88
CA VAL A 152 -5.30 -1.79 -6.46
C VAL A 152 -6.37 -0.93 -5.77
N SER A 153 -6.96 0.03 -6.49
CA SER A 153 -8.11 0.80 -5.97
C SER A 153 -9.31 -0.10 -5.67
N LYS A 154 -9.63 -1.05 -6.57
CA LYS A 154 -10.70 -2.03 -6.32
C LYS A 154 -10.39 -2.95 -5.14
N LEU A 155 -9.14 -3.38 -4.99
CA LEU A 155 -8.72 -4.22 -3.87
C LEU A 155 -8.78 -3.48 -2.53
N LEU A 156 -8.39 -2.20 -2.52
CA LEU A 156 -8.49 -1.34 -1.34
C LEU A 156 -9.94 -0.99 -1.00
N HIS A 157 -10.83 -0.86 -1.98
CA HIS A 157 -12.26 -0.71 -1.69
C HIS A 157 -12.84 -1.96 -1.03
N LYS A 158 -12.35 -3.17 -1.38
CA LYS A 158 -12.76 -4.44 -0.74
C LYS A 158 -12.16 -4.63 0.66
N ASP A 159 -10.89 -4.27 0.84
CA ASP A 159 -10.20 -4.31 2.14
C ASP A 159 -9.31 -3.06 2.29
N ARG A 160 -9.90 -2.02 2.89
CA ARG A 160 -9.29 -0.69 3.06
C ARG A 160 -8.00 -0.71 3.88
N ARG A 161 -7.81 -1.75 4.70
CA ARG A 161 -6.66 -1.93 5.59
C ARG A 161 -5.66 -2.96 5.05
N ASN A 162 -5.80 -3.40 3.80
CA ASN A 162 -4.84 -4.33 3.20
C ASN A 162 -3.49 -3.64 2.97
N PHE A 163 -2.55 -3.90 3.90
CA PHE A 163 -1.20 -3.36 3.85
C PHE A 163 -0.44 -3.75 2.57
N HIS A 164 -0.66 -4.95 2.02
CA HIS A 164 -0.01 -5.36 0.77
C HIS A 164 -0.50 -4.52 -0.40
N ALA A 165 -1.80 -4.22 -0.47
CA ALA A 165 -2.37 -3.38 -1.50
C ALA A 165 -1.87 -1.93 -1.40
N TRP A 166 -1.81 -1.36 -0.20
CA TRP A 166 -1.22 -0.03 0.00
C TRP A 166 0.27 0.03 -0.37
N GLY A 167 1.05 -1.01 0.01
CA GLY A 167 2.45 -1.14 -0.39
C GLY A 167 2.61 -1.27 -1.90
N TYR A 168 1.77 -2.08 -2.54
CA TYR A 168 1.76 -2.25 -3.99
C TYR A 168 1.41 -0.94 -4.71
N ARG A 169 0.40 -0.20 -4.25
CA ARG A 169 0.03 1.10 -4.82
C ARG A 169 1.20 2.07 -4.80
N ARG A 170 1.89 2.22 -3.64
CA ARG A 170 3.08 3.09 -3.54
C ARG A 170 4.18 2.69 -4.52
N HIS A 171 4.39 1.38 -4.69
CA HIS A 171 5.39 0.87 -5.62
C HIS A 171 5.01 1.16 -7.09
N VAL A 172 3.75 0.97 -7.45
CA VAL A 172 3.21 1.31 -8.78
C VAL A 172 3.36 2.80 -9.07
N VAL A 173 2.98 3.67 -8.13
CA VAL A 173 3.14 5.12 -8.26
C VAL A 173 4.60 5.49 -8.46
N SER A 174 5.50 4.95 -7.63
CA SER A 174 6.94 5.21 -7.74
C SER A 174 7.50 4.90 -9.13
N HIS A 175 7.03 3.82 -9.78
CA HIS A 175 7.46 3.48 -11.15
C HIS A 175 6.78 4.36 -12.19
N LEU A 176 5.49 4.68 -12.02
CA LEU A 176 4.77 5.59 -12.92
C LEU A 176 5.32 7.02 -12.92
N GLU A 177 5.97 7.44 -11.82
CA GLU A 177 6.70 8.70 -11.68
C GLU A 177 8.13 8.62 -12.28
N SER A 178 8.64 7.42 -12.58
CA SER A 178 10.04 7.21 -13.00
C SER A 178 10.32 7.62 -14.45
N PRO A 179 11.58 7.92 -14.80
CA PRO A 179 11.99 8.19 -16.18
C PRO A 179 11.74 7.01 -17.15
N ASP A 180 11.84 5.77 -16.68
CA ASP A 180 11.63 4.56 -17.49
C ASP A 180 10.22 4.50 -18.07
N LEU A 181 9.24 5.04 -17.35
CA LEU A 181 7.84 5.17 -17.78
C LEU A 181 7.48 6.59 -18.22
N GLN A 182 8.47 7.45 -18.48
CA GLN A 182 8.28 8.85 -18.88
C GLN A 182 7.30 9.58 -17.96
N GLY A 183 7.48 9.34 -16.65
CA GLY A 183 6.59 9.78 -15.60
C GLY A 183 6.73 11.24 -15.22
N HIS A 184 5.71 11.71 -14.51
CA HIS A 184 5.71 12.96 -13.75
C HIS A 184 5.14 12.67 -12.37
N SER A 185 5.38 13.60 -11.44
CA SER A 185 4.88 13.47 -10.07
C SER A 185 3.37 13.25 -10.03
N MET A 186 2.96 12.27 -9.23
CA MET A 186 1.57 11.92 -8.95
C MET A 186 1.17 12.31 -7.52
N VAL A 187 1.99 13.11 -6.82
CA VAL A 187 1.77 13.45 -5.40
C VAL A 187 0.40 14.07 -5.16
N GLU A 188 -0.09 14.92 -6.07
CA GLU A 188 -1.41 15.56 -5.99
C GLU A 188 -2.55 14.54 -6.09
N SER A 189 -2.49 13.67 -7.11
CA SER A 189 -3.49 12.62 -7.31
C SER A 189 -3.50 11.60 -6.18
N GLU A 190 -2.33 11.26 -5.63
CA GLU A 190 -2.24 10.33 -4.50
C GLU A 190 -2.71 10.97 -3.20
N PHE A 191 -2.42 12.26 -2.97
CA PHE A 191 -2.95 12.98 -1.84
C PHE A 191 -4.48 13.08 -1.92
N HIS A 192 -5.03 13.42 -3.09
CA HIS A 192 -6.47 13.40 -3.33
C HIS A 192 -7.08 12.00 -3.09
N TYR A 193 -6.41 10.93 -3.56
CA TYR A 193 -6.85 9.57 -3.30
C TYR A 193 -6.93 9.26 -1.80
N THR A 194 -6.00 9.74 -0.97
CA THR A 194 -6.14 9.59 0.49
C THR A 194 -7.35 10.32 1.05
N THR A 195 -7.68 11.51 0.54
CA THR A 195 -8.90 12.23 0.92
C THR A 195 -10.13 11.38 0.62
N THR A 196 -10.25 10.83 -0.59
CA THR A 196 -11.38 9.95 -0.95
C THR A 196 -11.48 8.75 -0.01
N MET A 197 -10.35 8.09 0.27
CA MET A 197 -10.33 6.89 1.12
C MET A 197 -10.65 7.19 2.60
N ILE A 198 -10.34 8.39 3.08
CA ILE A 198 -10.71 8.87 4.42
C ILE A 198 -12.19 9.22 4.48
N SER A 199 -12.72 9.93 3.47
CA SER A 199 -14.14 10.29 3.42
C SER A 199 -15.07 9.07 3.34
N GLU A 200 -14.61 7.96 2.74
CA GLU A 200 -15.36 6.71 2.73
C GLU A 200 -15.33 5.96 4.08
N ASP A 201 -14.27 6.13 4.87
CA ASP A 201 -14.03 5.39 6.11
C ASP A 201 -13.01 6.15 6.99
N LEU A 202 -13.53 6.90 7.98
CA LEU A 202 -12.71 7.67 8.90
C LEU A 202 -11.78 6.79 9.75
N SER A 203 -12.11 5.50 9.91
CA SER A 203 -11.30 4.51 10.62
C SER A 203 -10.15 3.93 9.81
N ASN A 204 -9.94 4.43 8.59
CA ASN A 204 -8.92 3.91 7.68
C ASN A 204 -7.51 4.42 8.04
N PHE A 205 -6.89 3.80 9.05
CA PHE A 205 -5.51 4.09 9.46
C PHE A 205 -4.52 4.10 8.29
N SER A 206 -4.69 3.21 7.31
CA SER A 206 -3.76 3.13 6.19
C SER A 206 -3.83 4.37 5.29
N ALA A 207 -5.02 4.96 5.12
CA ALA A 207 -5.18 6.21 4.38
C ALA A 207 -4.59 7.41 5.13
N TRP A 208 -4.86 7.55 6.44
CA TRP A 208 -4.26 8.58 7.29
C TRP A 208 -2.73 8.49 7.32
N HIS A 209 -2.19 7.28 7.48
CA HIS A 209 -0.75 7.05 7.43
C HIS A 209 -0.19 7.44 6.06
N ASN A 210 -0.77 6.96 4.96
CA ASN A 210 -0.29 7.30 3.62
C ASN A 210 -0.37 8.81 3.35
N ARG A 211 -1.41 9.50 3.85
CA ARG A 211 -1.56 10.96 3.78
C ARG A 211 -0.41 11.67 4.47
N SER A 212 -0.08 11.29 5.71
CA SER A 212 1.04 11.88 6.47
C SER A 212 2.37 11.81 5.71
N GLN A 213 2.63 10.71 5.01
CA GLN A 213 3.87 10.51 4.25
C GLN A 213 3.93 11.35 2.97
N LEU A 214 2.78 11.71 2.39
CA LEU A 214 2.70 12.51 1.17
C LEU A 214 2.86 14.01 1.42
N ILE A 215 2.41 14.50 2.58
CA ILE A 215 2.36 15.94 2.90
C ILE A 215 3.71 16.67 2.70
N PRO A 216 4.85 16.17 3.21
CA PRO A 216 6.12 16.88 3.04
C PRO A 216 6.50 17.06 1.56
N ARG A 217 6.35 15.98 0.76
CA ARG A 217 6.61 16.01 -0.68
C ARG A 217 5.65 16.94 -1.41
N LEU A 218 4.37 16.92 -1.04
CA LEU A 218 3.33 17.77 -1.61
C LEU A 218 3.66 19.26 -1.42
N LEU A 219 3.94 19.68 -0.19
CA LEU A 219 4.24 21.07 0.14
C LEU A 219 5.55 21.54 -0.51
N SER A 220 6.56 20.66 -0.58
CA SER A 220 7.82 20.95 -1.28
C SER A 220 7.59 21.18 -2.78
N GLN A 221 6.81 20.32 -3.44
CA GLN A 221 6.58 20.44 -4.89
C GLN A 221 5.66 21.61 -5.26
N ARG A 222 4.73 21.98 -4.37
CA ARG A 222 3.94 23.21 -4.51
C ARG A 222 4.76 24.50 -4.32
N ALA A 223 6.01 24.40 -3.87
CA ALA A 223 6.81 25.54 -3.42
C ALA A 223 6.03 26.43 -2.43
N ALA A 224 5.25 25.81 -1.53
CA ALA A 224 4.36 26.51 -0.61
C ALA A 224 5.15 27.52 0.23
N ASP A 225 4.60 28.71 0.45
CA ASP A 225 5.18 29.71 1.35
C ASP A 225 4.75 29.46 2.82
N ALA A 226 5.26 30.27 3.75
CA ALA A 226 4.95 30.13 5.17
C ALA A 226 3.45 30.27 5.47
N THR A 227 2.75 31.16 4.77
CA THR A 227 1.30 31.37 4.92
C THR A 227 0.53 30.14 4.46
N SER A 228 0.82 29.65 3.25
CA SER A 228 0.17 28.47 2.68
C SER A 228 0.41 27.21 3.51
N ARG A 229 1.63 27.05 4.06
CA ARG A 229 1.97 25.96 4.97
C ARG A 229 1.18 26.01 6.28
N LYS A 230 1.04 27.19 6.87
CA LYS A 230 0.22 27.41 8.06
C LYS A 230 -1.24 27.06 7.78
N ASP A 231 -1.81 27.61 6.71
CA ASP A 231 -3.22 27.39 6.35
C ASP A 231 -3.48 25.91 6.03
N PHE A 232 -2.53 25.23 5.39
CA PHE A 232 -2.60 23.78 5.15
C PHE A 232 -2.59 22.98 6.45
N LEU A 233 -1.70 23.30 7.40
CA LEU A 233 -1.65 22.62 8.69
C LEU A 233 -2.96 22.79 9.47
N TYR A 234 -3.56 23.98 9.41
CA TYR A 234 -4.84 24.25 10.06
C TYR A 234 -5.97 23.43 9.42
N ALA A 235 -6.05 23.39 8.10
CA ALA A 235 -7.04 22.57 7.40
C ALA A 235 -6.92 21.07 7.72
N GLU A 236 -5.71 20.53 7.87
CA GLU A 236 -5.51 19.13 8.27
C GLU A 236 -5.92 18.86 9.73
N LEU A 237 -5.75 19.86 10.59
CA LEU A 237 -6.16 19.78 11.99
C LEU A 237 -7.68 19.84 12.14
N ASP A 238 -8.33 20.76 11.41
CA ASP A 238 -9.79 20.83 11.35
C ASP A 238 -10.37 19.50 10.81
N LEU A 239 -9.76 18.94 9.76
CA LEU A 239 -10.17 17.65 9.20
C LEU A 239 -10.13 16.51 10.23
N VAL A 240 -9.08 16.41 11.04
CA VAL A 240 -8.99 15.35 12.07
C VAL A 240 -9.90 15.65 13.26
N HIS A 241 -10.15 16.91 13.61
CA HIS A 241 -11.12 17.29 14.64
C HIS A 241 -12.54 16.89 14.26
N GLU A 242 -12.96 17.16 13.02
CA GLU A 242 -14.27 16.72 12.52
C GLU A 242 -14.42 15.21 12.58
N ALA A 243 -13.35 14.46 12.26
CA ALA A 243 -13.35 13.01 12.40
C ALA A 243 -13.45 12.56 13.88
N LEU A 244 -12.72 13.22 14.78
CA LEU A 244 -12.74 12.93 16.21
C LEU A 244 -14.08 13.26 16.88
N ASN A 245 -14.84 14.23 16.36
CA ASN A 245 -16.18 14.56 16.85
C ASN A 245 -17.17 13.40 16.66
N VAL A 246 -16.92 12.49 15.71
CA VAL A 246 -17.83 11.39 15.36
C VAL A 246 -17.26 9.99 15.61
N GLY A 247 -15.96 9.86 15.90
CA GLY A 247 -15.32 8.57 16.17
C GLY A 247 -14.10 8.66 17.09
N PRO A 248 -14.18 9.29 18.27
CA PRO A 248 -13.04 9.46 19.18
C PRO A 248 -12.53 8.13 19.76
N GLU A 249 -13.26 7.02 19.65
CA GLU A 249 -12.77 5.68 20.00
C GLU A 249 -11.72 5.15 19.01
N ASP A 250 -11.63 5.73 17.81
CA ASP A 250 -10.69 5.28 16.80
C ASP A 250 -9.27 5.82 17.04
N GLN A 251 -8.37 4.92 17.43
CA GLN A 251 -6.97 5.25 17.67
C GLN A 251 -6.25 5.83 16.45
N SER A 252 -6.67 5.52 15.23
CA SER A 252 -6.04 6.03 14.01
C SER A 252 -6.11 7.55 13.90
N LEU A 253 -7.23 8.13 14.32
CA LEU A 253 -7.45 9.58 14.33
C LEU A 253 -6.49 10.24 15.31
N TRP A 254 -6.33 9.69 16.51
CA TRP A 254 -5.38 10.19 17.51
C TRP A 254 -3.93 10.08 17.07
N TYR A 255 -3.55 8.99 16.36
CA TYR A 255 -2.21 8.90 15.80
C TYR A 255 -1.94 9.98 14.76
N TYR A 256 -2.93 10.30 13.92
CA TYR A 256 -2.81 11.37 12.93
C TYR A 256 -2.78 12.76 13.58
N HIS A 257 -3.68 13.01 14.53
CA HIS A 257 -3.69 14.21 15.37
C HIS A 257 -2.34 14.44 16.05
N ARG A 258 -1.78 13.40 16.69
CA ARG A 258 -0.46 13.46 17.32
C ARG A 258 0.66 13.79 16.34
N TYR A 259 0.60 13.25 15.11
CA TYR A 259 1.52 13.60 14.04
C TYR A 259 1.43 15.10 13.70
N LEU A 260 0.23 15.64 13.55
CA LEU A 260 0.03 17.07 13.28
C LEU A 260 0.50 17.95 14.46
N LEU A 261 0.20 17.56 15.71
CA LEU A 261 0.71 18.26 16.90
C LEU A 261 2.24 18.28 17.00
N SER A 262 2.93 17.26 16.49
CA SER A 262 4.39 17.28 16.45
C SER A 262 4.94 18.44 15.62
N ASN A 263 4.22 18.85 14.56
CA ASN A 263 4.54 20.02 13.74
C ASN A 263 4.30 21.33 14.50
N ILE A 264 3.26 21.39 15.34
CA ILE A 264 3.00 22.54 16.23
C ILE A 264 4.05 22.66 17.34
N SER A 265 4.63 21.54 17.79
CA SER A 265 5.72 21.55 18.78
C SER A 265 7.09 22.00 18.24
N GLY A 266 7.19 22.27 16.92
CA GLY A 266 8.43 22.69 16.25
C GLY A 266 9.32 21.53 15.80
N LYS A 267 8.81 20.30 15.81
CA LYS A 267 9.56 19.09 15.45
C LYS A 267 9.26 18.57 14.04
N GLY A 268 8.41 19.25 13.28
CA GLY A 268 7.96 18.76 11.97
C GLY A 268 8.02 19.81 10.88
N ASP A 269 7.93 19.32 9.64
CA ASP A 269 8.27 20.08 8.43
C ASP A 269 7.05 20.72 7.73
N ILE A 270 5.82 20.52 8.26
CA ILE A 270 4.61 21.05 7.61
C ILE A 270 4.59 22.58 7.64
N ALA A 271 4.87 23.18 8.80
CA ALA A 271 4.90 24.64 9.00
C ALA A 271 6.04 25.04 9.96
N PRO A 272 7.31 24.96 9.52
CA PRO A 272 8.47 25.24 10.39
C PRO A 272 8.49 26.69 10.89
N ASP A 273 8.08 27.64 10.04
CA ASP A 273 8.10 29.09 10.33
C ASP A 273 6.91 29.58 11.17
N LEU A 274 6.12 28.67 11.74
CA LEU A 274 4.98 29.03 12.58
C LEU A 274 5.48 29.74 13.85
N SER A 275 5.07 31.00 14.04
CA SER A 275 5.49 31.81 15.19
C SER A 275 5.02 31.20 16.53
N PRO A 276 5.72 31.46 17.65
CA PRO A 276 5.32 30.98 18.97
C PRO A 276 3.89 31.38 19.39
N CYS A 277 3.43 32.59 19.02
CA CYS A 277 2.07 33.04 19.35
C CYS A 277 1.00 32.20 18.63
N HIS A 278 1.18 31.92 17.33
CA HIS A 278 0.29 31.03 16.58
C HIS A 278 0.33 29.59 17.12
N ARG A 279 1.52 29.06 17.46
CA ARG A 279 1.63 27.71 18.07
C ARG A 279 0.85 27.60 19.38
N LYS A 280 0.96 28.62 20.25
CA LYS A 280 0.23 28.68 21.51
C LYS A 280 -1.28 28.78 21.29
N ALA A 281 -1.72 29.72 20.45
CA ALA A 281 -3.14 29.91 20.16
C ALA A 281 -3.78 28.65 19.59
N TYR A 282 -3.07 27.95 18.70
CA TYR A 282 -3.53 26.68 18.16
C TYR A 282 -3.71 25.62 19.25
N LEU A 283 -2.70 25.39 20.10
CA LEU A 283 -2.79 24.39 21.17
C LEU A 283 -3.89 24.71 22.19
N GLU A 284 -4.10 25.99 22.50
CA GLU A 284 -5.19 26.41 23.39
C GLU A 284 -6.57 26.10 22.77
N HIS A 285 -6.72 26.32 21.45
CA HIS A 285 -7.92 25.97 20.71
C HIS A 285 -8.14 24.45 20.60
N ASP A 286 -7.10 23.70 20.20
CA ASP A 286 -7.10 22.23 20.10
C ASP A 286 -7.49 21.58 21.43
N MET A 287 -6.86 21.99 22.52
CA MET A 287 -7.21 21.49 23.86
C MET A 287 -8.63 21.87 24.29
N SER A 288 -9.17 23.00 23.82
CA SER A 288 -10.57 23.34 24.04
C SER A 288 -11.48 22.35 23.32
N ASN A 289 -11.23 22.08 22.04
CA ASN A 289 -12.00 21.13 21.24
C ASN A 289 -11.95 19.73 21.86
N ILE A 290 -10.77 19.26 22.27
CA ILE A 290 -10.61 17.95 22.91
C ILE A 290 -11.34 17.88 24.27
N ARG A 291 -11.36 18.97 25.06
CA ARG A 291 -12.16 19.02 26.30
C ARG A 291 -13.66 18.93 26.04
N HIS A 292 -14.15 19.47 24.91
CA HIS A 292 -15.55 19.29 24.54
C HIS A 292 -15.88 17.83 24.28
N LEU A 293 -14.96 17.03 23.72
CA LEU A 293 -15.17 15.59 23.58
C LEU A 293 -15.39 14.89 24.94
N CYS A 294 -14.79 15.37 26.03
CA CYS A 294 -15.05 14.82 27.37
C CYS A 294 -16.48 15.05 27.87
N LEU A 295 -17.24 15.97 27.26
CA LEU A 295 -18.64 16.21 27.63
C LEU A 295 -19.57 15.16 27.02
N ASP A 296 -19.19 14.67 25.83
CA ASP A 296 -20.01 13.76 25.03
C ASP A 296 -19.55 12.30 25.12
N TYR A 297 -18.29 12.06 25.48
CA TYR A 297 -17.66 10.74 25.50
C TYR A 297 -16.95 10.45 26.81
N ASP A 298 -17.43 9.41 27.52
CA ASP A 298 -16.86 8.92 28.76
C ASP A 298 -15.89 7.74 28.54
N GLY A 299 -14.77 7.73 29.26
CA GLY A 299 -13.87 6.57 29.34
C GLY A 299 -12.97 6.33 28.12
N ILE A 300 -12.75 7.34 27.27
CA ILE A 300 -11.80 7.26 26.15
C ILE A 300 -10.43 7.78 26.59
N ASP A 301 -9.50 6.87 26.89
CA ASP A 301 -8.14 7.19 27.35
C ASP A 301 -7.40 8.16 26.41
N SER A 302 -7.57 8.00 25.10
CA SER A 302 -6.92 8.83 24.08
C SER A 302 -7.24 10.32 24.21
N ILE A 303 -8.44 10.69 24.69
CA ILE A 303 -8.82 12.09 24.91
C ILE A 303 -7.94 12.68 26.02
N TYR A 304 -7.79 11.97 27.13
CA TYR A 304 -6.96 12.40 28.26
C TYR A 304 -5.47 12.44 27.89
N GLU A 305 -4.99 11.44 27.15
CA GLU A 305 -3.62 11.43 26.63
C GLU A 305 -3.33 12.65 25.76
N ALA A 306 -4.26 13.02 24.86
CA ALA A 306 -4.12 14.19 24.01
C ALA A 306 -4.08 15.50 24.82
N LEU A 307 -4.91 15.63 25.86
CA LEU A 307 -4.89 16.80 26.76
C LEU A 307 -3.58 16.91 27.56
N ILE A 308 -3.06 15.78 28.06
CA ILE A 308 -1.76 15.73 28.74
C ILE A 308 -0.66 16.15 27.76
N GLN A 309 -0.66 15.60 26.56
CA GLN A 309 0.32 15.95 25.54
C GLN A 309 0.26 17.45 25.18
N GLY A 310 -0.93 18.00 24.93
CA GLY A 310 -1.12 19.42 24.65
C GLY A 310 -0.59 20.32 25.78
N THR A 311 -0.88 19.95 27.04
CA THR A 311 -0.36 20.64 28.22
C THR A 311 1.16 20.65 28.26
N LEU A 312 1.80 19.50 28.02
CA LEU A 312 3.26 19.39 28.00
C LEU A 312 3.91 20.23 26.88
N ILE A 313 3.27 20.31 25.71
CA ILE A 313 3.76 21.17 24.61
C ILE A 313 3.60 22.65 24.99
N LEU A 314 2.46 23.05 25.55
CA LEU A 314 2.22 24.43 26.00
C LEU A 314 3.22 24.88 27.08
N CYS A 315 3.53 24.03 28.06
CA CYS A 315 4.56 24.32 29.07
C CYS A 315 5.91 24.61 28.40
N LYS A 316 6.34 23.74 27.49
CA LYS A 316 7.61 23.92 26.76
C LYS A 316 7.65 25.20 25.94
N LEU A 317 6.53 25.62 25.34
CA LEU A 317 6.44 26.88 24.59
C LEU A 317 6.47 28.11 25.50
N LYS A 318 5.98 28.02 26.75
CA LYS A 318 6.06 29.10 27.75
C LYS A 318 7.47 29.26 28.31
N ASP A 319 8.21 28.16 28.44
CA ASP A 319 9.59 28.14 28.95
C ASP A 319 10.62 28.56 27.88
N GLN A 320 10.22 28.75 26.62
CA GLN A 320 11.07 29.33 25.58
C GLN A 320 11.07 30.87 25.70
N PRO A 321 12.24 31.51 25.90
CA PRO A 321 12.31 32.97 26.03
C PRO A 321 11.83 33.64 24.73
N LEU A 322 10.96 34.65 24.87
CA LEU A 322 10.29 35.37 23.78
C LEU A 322 11.21 36.23 22.88
N ASP A 323 12.53 36.15 23.01
CA ASP A 323 13.43 37.16 22.43
C ASP A 323 14.61 36.57 21.65
N SER A 324 14.44 36.52 20.33
CA SER A 324 15.58 36.52 19.37
C SER A 324 15.23 37.10 17.99
N GLN A 325 14.08 37.77 17.82
CA GLN A 325 13.74 38.51 16.59
C GLN A 325 13.40 39.99 16.82
N SER A 326 14.02 40.60 17.85
CA SER A 326 13.90 42.03 18.15
C SER A 326 15.28 42.69 18.29
N LYS A 327 16.19 42.44 17.35
CA LYS A 327 17.30 43.38 17.11
C LYS A 327 17.02 44.14 15.82
N GLN A 328 16.10 45.10 15.92
CA GLN A 328 16.21 46.32 15.15
C GLN A 328 17.62 46.87 15.38
N GLN A 329 18.40 47.05 14.32
CA GLN A 329 19.58 47.89 14.35
C GLN A 329 19.10 49.36 14.38
N PRO A 330 19.51 50.17 15.38
CA PRO A 330 19.52 51.61 15.23
C PRO A 330 20.93 52.07 14.82
N SER A 331 20.94 53.08 13.94
CA SER A 331 22.05 53.86 13.37
C SER A 331 22.68 53.28 12.10
#